data_AF-A0AA40RXL1-F1
#
_entry.id   AF-A0AA40RXL1-F1
#
_cell.length_a   1.000
_cell.length_b   1.000
_cell.length_c   1.000
_cell.angle_alpha   90.00
_cell.angle_beta   90.00
_cell.angle_gamma   90.00
#
_symmetry.space_group_name_H-M   'P 1'
#
loop_
_entity.id
_entity.type
_entity.pdbx_description
1 polymer ?
#
loop_
_entity_poly.entity_id
_entity_poly.type
_entity_poly.pdbx_seq_one_letter_code
_entity_poly.pdbx_strand_id
1 'polypeptide(L)'
;SSGAYTAIMMALTQDDAFFFHNEAKNRQFKGVIDFYGPTVLQDLDLSPSIQEHRSANSWVGAYFGHAAIQATNPIMTQANPLTYINTACPPFLIFHGTMDMIVPFQQSVSLKTALDDATVDNTFVTVKGSNHGTDAFWSTQAKKI
;
A
#
# COMPACT_ATOMS: atom_id res chain seq x y z
N SER A 1 2.34 -3.96 6.07
CA SER A 1 2.75 -2.61 6.48
C SER A 1 3.72 -2.08 5.45
N SER A 2 4.79 -1.35 5.81
CA SER A 2 5.74 -0.74 4.87
C SER A 2 6.34 -1.71 3.83
N GLY A 3 6.61 -2.97 4.19
CA GLY A 3 7.06 -3.98 3.23
C GLY A 3 6.05 -4.28 2.12
N ALA A 4 4.75 -4.21 2.43
CA ALA A 4 3.70 -4.37 1.43
C ALA A 4 3.61 -3.14 0.52
N TYR A 5 3.71 -1.92 1.06
CA TYR A 5 3.84 -0.71 0.24
C TYR A 5 5.01 -0.82 -0.74
N THR A 6 6.19 -1.26 -0.29
CA THR A 6 7.35 -1.49 -1.15
C THR A 6 7.06 -2.53 -2.23
N ALA A 7 6.41 -3.65 -1.89
CA ALA A 7 6.04 -4.68 -2.86
C ALA A 7 5.05 -4.16 -3.93
N ILE A 8 4.06 -3.38 -3.50
CA ILE A 8 3.09 -2.75 -4.40
C ILE A 8 3.80 -1.77 -5.34
N MET A 9 4.59 -0.83 -4.80
CA MET A 9 5.33 0.13 -5.61
C MET A 9 6.23 -0.58 -6.62
N MET A 10 7.00 -1.58 -6.16
CA MET A 10 7.90 -2.35 -7.03
C MET A 10 7.17 -3.02 -8.19
N ALA A 11 6.00 -3.60 -7.95
CA ALA A 11 5.22 -4.28 -8.99
C ALA A 11 4.57 -3.29 -9.97
N LEU A 12 4.03 -2.18 -9.47
CA LEU A 12 3.31 -1.20 -10.29
C LEU A 12 4.25 -0.29 -11.09
N THR A 13 5.48 -0.06 -10.61
CA THR A 13 6.45 0.80 -11.29
C THR A 13 7.53 0.03 -12.04
N GLN A 14 7.39 -1.30 -12.22
CA GLN A 14 8.42 -2.18 -12.79
C GLN A 14 8.95 -1.74 -14.17
N ASP A 15 8.13 -1.01 -14.94
CA ASP A 15 8.47 -0.50 -16.26
C ASP A 15 8.85 0.99 -16.27
N ASP A 16 8.79 1.68 -15.13
CA ASP A 16 9.06 3.09 -15.00
C ASP A 16 10.56 3.37 -14.82
N ALA A 17 11.14 4.15 -15.74
CA ALA A 17 12.56 4.47 -15.76
C ALA A 17 12.99 5.38 -14.59
N PHE A 18 12.06 6.11 -13.96
CA PHE A 18 12.36 6.88 -12.76
C PHE A 18 12.76 5.94 -11.60
N PHE A 19 12.05 4.82 -11.43
CA PHE A 19 12.24 3.91 -10.31
C PHE A 19 13.30 2.85 -10.57
N PHE A 20 13.39 2.34 -11.80
CA PHE A 20 14.32 1.25 -12.16
C PHE A 20 15.48 1.68 -13.06
N HIS A 21 15.63 2.98 -13.32
CA HIS A 21 16.68 3.54 -14.16
C HIS A 21 16.83 2.78 -15.50
N ASN A 22 18.06 2.49 -15.91
CA ASN A 22 18.37 1.73 -17.13
C ASN A 22 18.62 0.24 -16.85
N GLU A 23 18.21 -0.29 -15.70
CA GLU A 23 18.38 -1.71 -15.44
C GLU A 23 17.48 -2.55 -16.35
N ALA A 24 17.93 -3.76 -16.67
CA ALA A 24 17.15 -4.68 -17.51
C ALA A 24 15.78 -4.95 -16.86
N LYS A 25 14.70 -4.58 -17.57
CA LYS A 25 13.30 -4.73 -17.16
C LYS A 25 12.79 -6.18 -17.23
N ASN A 26 13.69 -7.17 -17.14
CA ASN A 26 13.34 -8.60 -17.19
C ASN A 26 12.77 -9.08 -15.86
N ARG A 27 11.78 -8.36 -15.32
CA ARG A 27 11.07 -8.68 -14.10
C ARG A 27 9.61 -8.82 -14.48
N GLN A 28 9.00 -9.93 -14.08
CA GLN A 28 7.56 -10.10 -14.21
C GLN A 28 7.04 -10.66 -12.89
N PHE A 29 6.33 -9.82 -12.17
CA PHE A 29 5.62 -10.25 -10.97
C PHE A 29 4.40 -11.08 -11.39
N LYS A 30 4.17 -12.20 -10.70
CA LYS A 30 3.00 -13.07 -10.94
C LYS A 30 1.84 -12.77 -10.00
N GLY A 31 2.07 -11.94 -9.00
CA GLY A 31 1.07 -11.48 -8.04
C GLY A 31 1.71 -10.59 -6.98
N VAL A 32 0.88 -9.84 -6.27
CA VAL A 32 1.27 -9.04 -5.10
C VAL A 32 0.42 -9.47 -3.92
N ILE A 33 1.06 -9.75 -2.78
CA ILE A 33 0.38 -9.99 -1.52
C ILE A 33 0.62 -8.78 -0.61
N ASP A 34 -0.45 -8.01 -0.39
CA ASP A 34 -0.47 -6.85 0.49
C ASP A 34 -1.06 -7.24 1.85
N PHE A 35 -0.24 -7.17 2.89
CA PHE A 35 -0.73 -7.18 4.27
C PHE A 35 -0.72 -5.76 4.80
N TYR A 36 -1.88 -5.10 4.91
CA TYR A 36 -2.08 -3.80 5.57
C TYR A 36 -1.02 -2.75 5.20
N GLY A 37 -0.73 -2.61 3.91
CA GLY A 37 0.17 -1.60 3.38
C GLY A 37 -0.47 -0.20 3.37
N PRO A 38 0.28 0.86 3.75
CA PRO A 38 -0.14 2.21 3.40
C PRO A 38 -0.03 2.38 1.88
N THR A 39 -0.94 3.12 1.25
CA THR A 39 -1.00 3.29 -0.22
C THR A 39 -1.07 4.77 -0.56
N VAL A 40 -2.14 5.44 -0.17
CA VAL A 40 -2.38 6.87 -0.39
C VAL A 40 -1.82 7.65 0.80
N LEU A 41 -0.49 7.90 0.79
CA LEU A 41 0.24 8.52 1.91
C LEU A 41 -0.30 9.89 2.31
N GLN A 42 -0.77 10.69 1.34
CA GLN A 42 -1.40 11.99 1.56
C GLN A 42 -2.69 11.91 2.40
N ASP A 43 -3.37 10.76 2.41
CA ASP A 43 -4.68 10.58 3.06
C ASP A 43 -4.56 9.93 4.45
N LEU A 44 -3.35 9.60 4.91
CA LEU A 44 -3.13 8.91 6.20
C LEU A 44 -3.77 9.63 7.39
N ASP A 45 -3.81 10.96 7.37
CA ASP A 45 -4.41 11.77 8.45
C ASP A 45 -5.91 12.02 8.26
N LEU A 46 -6.51 11.59 7.15
CA LEU A 46 -7.96 11.71 6.93
C LEU A 46 -8.76 10.66 7.69
N SER A 47 -8.07 9.67 8.26
CA SER A 47 -8.67 8.60 9.06
C SER A 47 -7.94 8.46 10.40
N PRO A 48 -8.61 7.99 11.46
CA PRO A 48 -7.99 7.82 12.77
C PRO A 48 -6.78 6.86 12.71
N SER A 49 -5.70 7.26 13.37
CA SER A 49 -4.46 6.50 13.57
C SER A 49 -3.87 6.90 14.92
N ILE A 50 -3.17 5.99 15.60
CA ILE A 50 -2.40 6.34 16.81
C ILE A 50 -1.03 6.92 16.49
N GLN A 51 -0.68 7.02 15.21
CA GLN A 51 0.56 7.61 14.72
C GLN A 51 0.30 8.97 14.10
N GLU A 52 1.26 9.87 14.25
CA GLU A 52 1.35 11.11 13.48
C GLU A 52 2.19 10.84 12.22
N HIS A 53 1.78 11.40 11.07
CA HIS A 53 2.30 11.01 9.76
C HIS A 53 2.98 12.15 8.96
N ARG A 54 3.26 13.32 9.54
CA ARG A 54 3.73 14.50 8.79
C ARG A 54 4.97 15.16 9.35
N SER A 55 5.26 15.01 10.64
CA SER A 55 6.45 15.60 11.24
C SER A 55 7.74 14.95 10.71
N ALA A 56 8.87 15.64 10.90
CA ALA A 56 10.19 15.10 10.57
C ALA A 56 10.54 13.79 11.32
N ASN A 57 9.88 13.55 12.46
CA ASN A 57 10.05 12.36 13.29
C ASN A 57 9.01 11.26 12.99
N SER A 58 8.01 11.55 12.16
CA SER A 58 7.07 10.53 11.67
C SER A 58 7.78 9.55 10.73
N TRP A 59 7.21 8.38 10.52
CA TRP A 59 7.77 7.43 9.56
C TRP A 59 7.71 7.94 8.12
N VAL A 60 6.71 8.76 7.77
CA VAL A 60 6.61 9.39 6.44
C VAL A 60 7.71 10.44 6.30
N GLY A 61 7.93 11.25 7.33
CA GLY A 61 9.04 12.21 7.38
C GLY A 61 10.39 11.51 7.25
N ALA A 62 10.61 10.42 7.98
CA ALA A 62 11.81 9.60 7.88
C ALA A 62 11.98 9.00 6.48
N TYR A 63 10.90 8.49 5.87
CA TYR A 63 10.90 7.94 4.51
C TYR A 63 11.33 8.98 3.46
N PHE A 64 10.96 10.26 3.67
CA PHE A 64 11.34 11.38 2.81
C PHE A 64 12.48 12.24 3.37
N GLY A 65 13.41 11.63 4.12
CA GLY A 65 14.68 12.28 4.50
C GLY A 65 14.63 13.12 5.78
N HIS A 66 13.82 12.72 6.77
CA HIS A 66 13.66 13.39 8.06
C HIS A 66 13.21 14.85 7.97
N ALA A 67 12.30 15.15 7.04
CA ALA A 67 11.69 16.46 6.89
C ALA A 67 10.19 16.41 7.18
N ALA A 68 9.63 17.49 7.73
CA ALA A 68 8.19 17.62 7.81
C ALA A 68 7.62 17.73 6.39
N ILE A 69 6.58 16.97 6.10
CA ILE A 69 6.05 16.86 4.74
C ILE A 69 4.55 17.08 4.72
N GLN A 70 4.10 17.99 3.85
CA GLN A 70 2.70 18.32 3.69
C GLN A 70 2.01 17.32 2.75
N ALA A 71 0.73 17.05 2.99
CA ALA A 71 -0.07 16.18 2.12
C ALA A 71 -0.15 16.68 0.66
N THR A 72 0.02 17.99 0.44
CA THR A 72 0.02 18.62 -0.89
C THR A 72 1.38 18.62 -1.59
N ASN A 73 2.43 18.07 -0.97
CA ASN A 73 3.74 18.00 -1.60
C ASN A 73 3.67 17.09 -2.86
N PRO A 74 4.19 17.51 -4.03
CA PRO A 74 4.15 16.70 -5.25
C PRO A 74 4.72 15.28 -5.11
N ILE A 75 5.68 15.06 -4.20
CA ILE A 75 6.24 13.73 -3.95
C ILE A 75 5.19 12.73 -3.42
N MET A 76 4.10 13.21 -2.80
CA MET A 76 3.01 12.33 -2.36
C MET A 76 2.30 11.67 -3.54
N THR A 77 2.14 12.39 -4.65
CA THR A 77 1.58 11.82 -5.88
C THR A 77 2.53 10.78 -6.47
N GLN A 78 3.83 11.06 -6.48
CA GLN A 78 4.85 10.12 -6.96
C GLN A 78 4.97 8.87 -6.07
N ALA A 79 4.73 9.01 -4.77
CA ALA A 79 4.69 7.92 -3.81
C ALA A 79 3.33 7.22 -3.75
N ASN A 80 2.35 7.62 -4.56
CA ASN A 80 1.03 7.02 -4.56
C ASN A 80 0.97 5.88 -5.59
N PRO A 81 0.91 4.60 -5.15
CA PRO A 81 0.88 3.45 -6.04
C PRO A 81 -0.31 3.47 -7.00
N LEU A 82 -1.43 4.10 -6.60
CA LEU A 82 -2.64 4.12 -7.41
C LEU A 82 -2.45 4.85 -8.75
N THR A 83 -1.47 5.76 -8.83
CA THR A 83 -1.16 6.50 -10.06
C THR A 83 -0.49 5.64 -11.14
N TYR A 84 -0.04 4.44 -10.78
CA TYR A 84 0.67 3.52 -11.67
C TYR A 84 -0.18 2.29 -12.06
N ILE A 85 -1.39 2.15 -11.49
CA ILE A 85 -2.28 1.03 -11.79
C ILE A 85 -2.76 1.11 -13.24
N ASN A 86 -2.65 -0.01 -13.95
CA ASN A 86 -3.11 -0.19 -15.32
C ASN A 86 -3.39 -1.67 -15.60
N THR A 87 -3.92 -1.99 -16.78
CA THR A 87 -4.33 -3.36 -17.16
C THR A 87 -3.19 -4.38 -17.22
N ALA A 88 -1.93 -3.95 -17.25
CA ALA A 88 -0.77 -4.86 -17.24
C ALA A 88 -0.32 -5.26 -15.83
N CYS A 89 -0.98 -4.74 -14.78
CA CYS A 89 -0.64 -5.08 -13.40
C CYS A 89 -0.89 -6.57 -13.11
N PRO A 90 -0.05 -7.20 -12.28
CA PRO A 90 -0.28 -8.57 -11.82
C PRO A 90 -1.52 -8.62 -10.89
N PRO A 91 -2.07 -9.81 -10.61
CA PRO A 91 -3.17 -9.95 -9.67
C PRO A 91 -2.76 -9.59 -8.23
N PHE A 92 -3.72 -9.12 -7.43
CA PHE A 92 -3.49 -8.70 -6.05
C PHE A 92 -4.24 -9.56 -5.04
N LEU A 93 -3.60 -9.88 -3.92
CA LEU A 93 -4.25 -10.40 -2.72
C LEU A 93 -3.99 -9.42 -1.58
N ILE A 94 -5.05 -8.82 -1.05
CA ILE A 94 -5.00 -7.76 -0.06
C ILE A 94 -5.59 -8.28 1.25
N PHE A 95 -4.90 -8.06 2.36
CA PHE A 95 -5.37 -8.36 3.71
C PHE A 95 -5.35 -7.09 4.56
N HIS A 96 -6.43 -6.80 5.27
CA HIS A 96 -6.43 -5.68 6.21
C HIS A 96 -7.39 -5.92 7.38
N GLY A 97 -6.93 -5.60 8.59
CA GLY A 97 -7.73 -5.64 9.80
C GLY A 97 -8.71 -4.47 9.85
N THR A 98 -10.00 -4.71 10.12
CA THR A 98 -10.99 -3.63 10.10
C THR A 98 -10.89 -2.66 11.28
N MET A 99 -10.04 -2.97 12.27
CA MET A 99 -9.75 -2.14 13.44
C MET A 99 -8.25 -1.83 13.52
N ASP A 100 -7.57 -1.76 12.37
CA ASP A 100 -6.17 -1.36 12.30
C ASP A 100 -6.00 0.09 12.80
N MET A 101 -5.20 0.24 13.86
CA MET A 101 -4.95 1.53 14.52
C MET A 101 -3.67 2.20 14.01
N ILE A 102 -2.90 1.54 13.15
CA ILE A 102 -1.59 1.99 12.65
C ILE A 102 -1.67 2.47 11.21
N VAL A 103 -2.24 1.63 10.34
CA VAL A 103 -2.51 1.98 8.94
C VAL A 103 -4.03 1.99 8.79
N PRO A 104 -4.63 3.13 8.41
CA PRO A 104 -6.07 3.17 8.24
C PRO A 104 -6.56 2.15 7.22
N PHE A 105 -7.61 1.40 7.57
CA PHE A 105 -8.24 0.40 6.69
C PHE A 105 -8.62 0.97 5.30
N GLN A 106 -8.95 2.26 5.26
CA GLN A 106 -9.27 2.99 4.03
C GLN A 106 -8.15 2.92 2.97
N GLN A 107 -6.89 2.72 3.37
CA GLN A 107 -5.76 2.59 2.45
C GLN A 107 -5.91 1.35 1.54
N SER A 108 -6.32 0.21 2.09
CA SER A 108 -6.60 -0.99 1.28
C SER A 108 -7.93 -0.90 0.54
N VAL A 109 -8.92 -0.17 1.06
CA VAL A 109 -10.16 0.11 0.33
C VAL A 109 -9.87 0.92 -0.93
N SER A 110 -9.08 2.00 -0.82
CA SER A 110 -8.71 2.83 -1.98
C SER A 110 -7.91 2.04 -3.02
N LEU A 111 -7.01 1.16 -2.59
CA LEU A 111 -6.28 0.26 -3.49
C LEU A 111 -7.23 -0.72 -4.21
N LYS A 112 -8.13 -1.36 -3.47
CA LYS A 112 -9.13 -2.29 -4.02
C LYS A 112 -9.99 -1.60 -5.08
N THR A 113 -10.51 -0.41 -4.79
CA THR A 113 -11.33 0.36 -5.74
C THR A 113 -10.55 0.69 -7.00
N ALA A 114 -9.32 1.19 -6.88
CA ALA A 114 -8.51 1.54 -8.05
C ALA A 114 -8.15 0.31 -8.91
N LEU A 115 -7.91 -0.85 -8.30
CA LEU A 115 -7.70 -2.11 -9.02
C LEU A 115 -8.97 -2.57 -9.75
N ASP A 116 -10.14 -2.44 -9.12
CA ASP A 116 -11.43 -2.77 -9.74
C ASP A 116 -11.74 -1.87 -10.94
N ASP A 117 -11.55 -0.56 -10.78
CA ASP A 117 -11.77 0.44 -11.84
C ASP A 117 -10.85 0.17 -13.05
N ALA A 118 -9.63 -0.30 -12.80
CA ALA A 118 -8.68 -0.71 -13.84
C ALA A 118 -8.88 -2.15 -14.35
N THR A 119 -9.89 -2.87 -13.85
CA THR A 119 -10.17 -4.28 -14.19
C THR A 119 -8.97 -5.22 -13.94
N VAL A 120 -8.19 -4.94 -12.88
CA VAL A 120 -7.08 -5.80 -12.43
C VAL A 120 -7.62 -6.85 -11.47
N ASP A 121 -7.29 -8.12 -11.71
CA ASP A 121 -7.72 -9.23 -10.84
C ASP A 121 -7.21 -9.02 -9.42
N ASN A 122 -8.12 -9.12 -8.45
CA ASN A 122 -7.77 -8.88 -7.06
C ASN A 122 -8.75 -9.54 -6.09
N THR A 123 -8.24 -9.89 -4.91
CA THR A 123 -9.04 -10.38 -3.78
C THR A 123 -8.73 -9.54 -2.54
N PHE A 124 -9.76 -9.01 -1.89
CA PHE A 124 -9.62 -8.26 -0.64
C PHE A 124 -10.22 -9.02 0.55
N VAL A 125 -9.34 -9.51 1.41
CA VAL A 125 -9.66 -10.22 2.64
C VAL A 125 -9.66 -9.25 3.82
N THR A 126 -10.85 -9.06 4.38
CA THR A 126 -11.05 -8.23 5.56
C THR A 126 -11.00 -9.09 6.82
N VAL A 127 -10.06 -8.78 7.72
CA VAL A 127 -9.94 -9.48 8.99
C VAL A 127 -10.76 -8.73 10.03
N LYS A 128 -12.05 -9.08 10.11
CA LYS A 128 -13.04 -8.38 10.94
C LYS A 128 -12.62 -8.31 12.40
N GLY A 129 -12.61 -7.11 12.97
CA GLY A 129 -12.26 -6.84 14.36
C GLY A 129 -10.77 -6.96 14.69
N SER A 130 -9.91 -7.26 13.71
CA SER A 130 -8.47 -7.38 13.90
C SER A 130 -7.79 -6.02 13.74
N ASN A 131 -6.73 -5.82 14.53
CA ASN A 131 -5.83 -4.67 14.49
C ASN A 131 -4.59 -4.99 13.61
N HIS A 132 -3.57 -4.14 13.60
CA HIS A 132 -2.36 -4.25 12.80
C HIS A 132 -1.56 -5.52 13.12
N GLY A 133 -1.48 -6.46 12.16
CA GLY A 133 -0.59 -7.62 12.24
C GLY A 133 -0.85 -8.60 13.38
N THR A 134 -2.10 -8.75 13.85
CA THR A 134 -2.41 -9.71 14.93
C THR A 134 -2.38 -11.17 14.44
N ASP A 135 -2.44 -12.12 15.37
CA ASP A 135 -2.47 -13.56 15.06
C ASP A 135 -3.67 -13.98 14.17
N ALA A 136 -4.71 -13.15 14.09
CA ALA A 136 -5.89 -13.41 13.26
C ALA A 136 -5.55 -13.59 11.77
N PHE A 137 -4.52 -12.90 11.27
CA PHE A 137 -4.03 -13.03 9.90
C PHE A 137 -3.41 -14.41 9.60
N TRP A 138 -3.04 -15.15 10.64
CA TRP A 138 -2.42 -16.47 10.52
C TRP A 138 -3.36 -17.61 10.93
N SER A 139 -4.62 -17.29 11.18
CA SER A 139 -5.66 -18.27 11.50
C SER A 139 -5.87 -19.27 10.37
N THR A 140 -6.37 -20.45 10.69
CA THR A 140 -6.73 -21.47 9.69
C THR A 140 -7.71 -20.93 8.65
N GLN A 141 -8.60 -20.01 9.05
CA GLN A 141 -9.54 -19.38 8.13
C GLN A 141 -8.85 -18.42 7.16
N ALA A 142 -7.91 -17.60 7.64
CA ALA A 142 -7.13 -16.69 6.80
C ALA A 142 -6.19 -17.45 5.83
N LYS A 143 -5.83 -18.70 6.14
CA LYS A 143 -4.96 -19.55 5.28
C LYS A 143 -5.71 -20.32 4.19
N LYS A 144 -7.05 -20.25 4.14
CA LYS A 144 -7.89 -21.02 3.20
C LYS A 144 -8.22 -20.29 1.89
N ILE A 145 -7.63 -19.11 1.69
CA ILE A 145 -7.90 -18.22 0.55
C ILE A 145 -7.20 -18.76 -0.69
#